data_AF-Q6BP86-F1
#
_entry.id   AF-Q6BP86-F1
#
_cell.length_a   1.000
_cell.length_b   1.000
_cell.length_c   1.000
_cell.angle_alpha   90.00
_cell.angle_beta   90.00
_cell.angle_gamma   90.00
#
_symmetry.space_group_name_H-M   'P 1'
#
loop_
_entity.id
_entity.type
_entity.pdbx_description
1 polymer ?
#
loop_
_entity_poly.entity_id
_entity_poly.type
_entity_poly.pdbx_seq_one_letter_code
_entity_poly.pdbx_strand_id
1 'polypeptide(L)'
;MYRLQTYLIVSFIIGLVLSISIAEETQTISTNIPSLKAINEKHLKGFDNPSNSSNSEDIEDSYDNHNPDEKIPEKCSKEINHIESSADMNNIRDCKIITGDIVINDYKEPIIEFGDIMNIFGNLDIQRASSLVRIEADNVHRIGNRFILKDLTSLNSISFASLRYVKIVDWKVLPILNVAHFGNAIKETESVTVSDTSLVEFPGFLSNKLEILDINNNRYLESIYSNVEKITGRLHIAANSRDVRVSLPKLQSAKNVSIHEVLDLDLNNLEEIESSINFVNNLFINLSLPVLKSIGGTLSLLKNENLGKVEFPNVTEIGGGLMIVNNTKIDKINFYPKLTIIGGAIELVGNIKETNLKNLKLVKGSAKIKSSDSSFDCTKWTKSELSSVIRGGKIECINANNERITADTPTEGGNNDTADNDEHSVKLASKGVNLNATRNLKYILLLFILMLIN
;
A
#
# COMPACT_ATOMS: atom_id res chain seq x y z
N MET A 1 -39.47 -14.13 -51.07
CA MET A 1 -39.14 -15.34 -50.27
C MET A 1 -37.71 -15.38 -49.73
N TYR A 2 -36.71 -14.71 -50.32
CA TYR A 2 -35.32 -14.76 -49.80
C TYR A 2 -35.01 -13.91 -48.54
N ARG A 3 -35.89 -12.99 -48.10
CA ARG A 3 -35.66 -12.18 -46.89
C ARG A 3 -36.26 -12.74 -45.60
N LEU A 4 -37.15 -13.73 -45.67
CA LEU A 4 -37.70 -14.41 -44.49
C LEU A 4 -36.81 -15.56 -44.02
N GLN A 5 -36.01 -16.13 -44.93
CA GLN A 5 -35.13 -17.27 -44.65
C GLN A 5 -33.84 -16.87 -43.93
N THR A 6 -33.37 -15.63 -44.11
CA THR A 6 -32.18 -15.11 -43.41
C THR A 6 -32.47 -14.76 -41.94
N TYR A 7 -33.69 -14.31 -41.62
CA TYR A 7 -34.08 -14.00 -40.23
C TYR A 7 -34.29 -15.26 -39.38
N LEU A 8 -34.77 -16.37 -39.96
CA LEU A 8 -34.86 -17.64 -39.23
C LEU A 8 -33.49 -18.26 -38.91
N ILE A 9 -32.49 -18.07 -39.78
CA ILE A 9 -31.14 -18.63 -39.57
C ILE A 9 -30.38 -17.83 -38.49
N VAL A 10 -30.53 -16.50 -38.46
CA VAL A 10 -29.88 -15.66 -37.44
C VAL A 10 -30.50 -15.86 -36.05
N SER A 11 -31.82 -16.03 -35.95
CA SER A 11 -32.47 -16.36 -34.67
C SER A 11 -32.16 -17.78 -34.16
N PHE A 12 -31.89 -18.73 -35.06
CA PHE A 12 -31.48 -20.10 -34.66
C PHE A 12 -30.03 -20.14 -34.17
N ILE A 13 -29.13 -19.34 -34.75
CA ILE A 13 -27.73 -19.25 -34.31
C ILE A 13 -27.61 -18.51 -32.97
N ILE A 14 -28.38 -17.44 -32.73
CA ILE A 14 -28.42 -16.75 -31.44
C ILE A 14 -29.04 -17.64 -30.34
N GLY A 15 -30.05 -18.45 -30.69
CA GLY A 15 -30.63 -19.45 -29.78
C GLY A 15 -29.67 -20.59 -29.43
N LEU A 16 -28.84 -21.07 -30.37
CA LEU A 16 -27.87 -22.14 -30.11
C LEU A 16 -26.71 -21.65 -29.24
N VAL A 17 -26.25 -20.40 -29.42
CA VAL A 17 -25.17 -19.80 -28.61
C VAL A 17 -25.63 -19.54 -27.17
N LEU A 18 -26.91 -19.23 -26.94
CA LEU A 18 -27.49 -19.09 -25.61
C LEU A 18 -27.83 -20.43 -24.92
N SER A 19 -27.88 -21.53 -25.67
CA SER A 19 -28.15 -22.87 -25.14
C SER A 19 -26.88 -23.67 -24.80
N ILE A 20 -25.72 -23.26 -25.31
CA ILE A 20 -24.42 -23.92 -25.07
C ILE A 20 -23.71 -23.38 -23.81
N SER A 21 -24.22 -22.35 -23.15
CA SER A 21 -23.61 -21.80 -21.92
C SER A 21 -24.18 -22.37 -20.61
N ILE A 22 -24.97 -23.45 -20.66
CA ILE A 22 -25.48 -24.15 -19.47
C ILE A 22 -25.40 -25.66 -19.66
N ALA A 23 -24.18 -26.20 -19.62
CA ALA A 23 -23.91 -27.58 -19.22
C ALA A 23 -22.40 -27.81 -19.24
N GLU A 24 -21.71 -27.53 -18.14
CA GLU A 24 -20.53 -28.32 -17.77
C GLU A 24 -20.25 -28.20 -16.26
N GLU A 25 -20.52 -29.34 -15.61
CA GLU A 25 -19.88 -29.89 -14.43
C GLU A 25 -19.72 -29.01 -13.18
N THR A 26 -20.65 -29.23 -12.25
CA THR A 26 -20.35 -29.27 -10.82
C THR A 26 -19.29 -30.35 -10.53
N GLN A 27 -18.02 -30.02 -10.78
CA GLN A 27 -16.93 -30.56 -9.98
C GLN A 27 -16.70 -29.57 -8.84
N THR A 28 -16.81 -30.08 -7.63
CA THR A 28 -16.26 -29.48 -6.42
C THR A 28 -14.78 -29.18 -6.65
N ILE A 29 -14.47 -27.99 -7.13
CA ILE A 29 -13.15 -27.38 -6.98
C ILE A 29 -13.04 -27.08 -5.48
N SER A 30 -12.53 -28.08 -4.75
CA SER A 30 -11.75 -27.82 -3.55
C SER A 30 -10.76 -26.74 -3.95
N THR A 31 -10.97 -25.52 -3.47
CA THR A 31 -10.03 -24.43 -3.59
C THR A 31 -8.77 -24.82 -2.84
N ASN A 32 -7.89 -25.59 -3.50
CA ASN A 32 -6.47 -25.62 -3.17
C ASN A 32 -5.88 -24.27 -3.61
N ILE A 33 -6.35 -23.20 -2.96
CA ILE A 33 -5.63 -21.94 -2.88
C ILE A 33 -4.39 -22.29 -2.07
N PRO A 34 -3.18 -22.14 -2.62
CA PRO A 34 -1.97 -22.34 -1.84
C PRO A 34 -2.07 -21.37 -0.66
N SER A 35 -2.16 -21.91 0.55
CA SER A 35 -2.11 -21.10 1.78
C SER A 35 -0.81 -20.29 1.80
N LEU A 36 -0.77 -19.18 2.55
CA LEU A 36 0.48 -18.43 2.83
C LEU A 36 1.65 -19.35 3.19
N LYS A 37 1.41 -20.50 3.82
CA LYS A 37 2.42 -21.55 4.06
C LYS A 37 3.12 -22.05 2.80
N ALA A 38 2.39 -22.27 1.70
CA ALA A 38 2.94 -22.77 0.45
C ALA A 38 3.75 -21.70 -0.31
N ILE A 39 3.38 -20.41 -0.17
CA ILE A 39 4.16 -19.27 -0.69
C ILE A 39 5.42 -19.09 0.14
N ASN A 40 5.31 -19.18 1.48
CA ASN A 40 6.46 -19.21 2.36
C ASN A 40 7.41 -20.34 1.95
N GLU A 41 6.95 -21.56 1.67
CA GLU A 41 7.83 -22.66 1.23
C GLU A 41 8.44 -22.45 -0.18
N LYS A 42 7.72 -21.85 -1.13
CA LYS A 42 8.23 -21.63 -2.50
C LYS A 42 9.21 -20.46 -2.58
N HIS A 43 9.01 -19.42 -1.77
CA HIS A 43 10.01 -18.36 -1.57
C HIS A 43 11.14 -18.86 -0.65
N LEU A 44 10.89 -19.56 0.45
CA LEU A 44 11.96 -20.11 1.33
C LEU A 44 12.88 -21.10 0.62
N LYS A 45 12.42 -21.84 -0.40
CA LYS A 45 13.31 -22.69 -1.22
C LYS A 45 14.36 -21.93 -2.04
N GLY A 46 14.29 -20.59 -2.11
CA GLY A 46 15.36 -19.72 -2.59
C GLY A 46 16.04 -18.90 -1.48
N PHE A 47 15.64 -19.09 -0.22
CA PHE A 47 16.02 -18.29 0.94
C PHE A 47 16.16 -19.18 2.20
N ASP A 48 16.91 -20.28 2.10
CA ASP A 48 17.28 -21.07 3.28
C ASP A 48 18.44 -20.40 4.04
N ASN A 49 18.22 -20.20 5.33
CA ASN A 49 19.20 -19.75 6.31
C ASN A 49 19.89 -21.01 6.88
N PRO A 50 21.22 -21.21 6.75
CA PRO A 50 21.86 -22.39 7.32
C PRO A 50 22.06 -22.16 8.83
N SER A 51 21.26 -22.82 9.67
CA SER A 51 21.56 -22.94 11.09
C SER A 51 22.21 -24.28 11.42
N ASN A 52 23.41 -24.19 11.99
CA ASN A 52 24.16 -25.21 12.75
C ASN A 52 24.76 -26.40 12.00
N SER A 53 25.86 -26.13 11.30
CA SER A 53 27.08 -26.91 11.54
C SER A 53 28.18 -25.95 11.99
N SER A 54 28.80 -26.27 13.12
CA SER A 54 29.98 -25.61 13.64
C SER A 54 31.14 -25.81 12.65
N ASN A 55 31.34 -24.84 11.76
CA ASN A 55 32.59 -24.51 11.09
C ASN A 55 32.42 -23.08 10.56
N SER A 56 32.84 -22.10 11.37
CA SER A 56 33.00 -20.71 10.96
C SER A 56 34.14 -20.62 9.94
N GLU A 57 33.82 -20.82 8.67
CA GLU A 57 34.57 -20.22 7.57
C GLU A 57 33.72 -19.07 7.06
N ASP A 58 33.89 -17.91 7.69
CA ASP A 58 33.58 -16.63 7.09
C ASP A 58 34.42 -16.54 5.80
N ILE A 59 33.80 -16.87 4.65
CA ILE A 59 34.35 -16.50 3.36
C ILE A 59 34.18 -14.98 3.30
N GLU A 60 35.20 -14.25 3.74
CA GLU A 60 35.40 -12.85 3.36
C GLU A 60 35.17 -12.75 1.85
N ASP A 61 34.15 -11.98 1.44
CA ASP A 61 33.83 -11.70 0.03
C ASP A 61 35.11 -11.15 -0.63
N SER A 62 35.82 -11.98 -1.41
CA SER A 62 37.12 -11.67 -2.00
C SER A 62 37.09 -10.59 -3.10
N TYR A 63 35.96 -9.90 -3.26
CA TYR A 63 35.74 -8.80 -4.19
C TYR A 63 36.04 -7.41 -3.60
N ASP A 64 36.31 -7.32 -2.29
CA ASP A 64 36.89 -6.14 -1.63
C ASP A 64 38.43 -6.16 -1.61
N ASN A 65 39.08 -7.16 -2.20
CA ASN A 65 40.54 -7.18 -2.40
C ASN A 65 40.94 -6.27 -3.56
N HIS A 66 40.71 -4.96 -3.41
CA HIS A 66 41.46 -4.00 -4.19
C HIS A 66 42.86 -3.88 -3.58
N ASN A 67 43.88 -4.08 -4.39
CA ASN A 67 45.23 -3.66 -4.02
C ASN A 67 45.15 -2.14 -3.76
N PRO A 68 45.39 -1.64 -2.53
CA PRO A 68 45.30 -0.21 -2.22
C PRO A 68 46.21 0.66 -3.10
N ASP A 69 47.19 0.04 -3.77
CA ASP A 69 48.17 0.68 -4.64
C ASP A 69 47.78 0.70 -6.13
N GLU A 70 46.66 0.08 -6.55
CA GLU A 70 46.22 0.14 -7.94
C GLU A 70 45.55 1.49 -8.23
N LYS A 71 46.25 2.35 -8.97
CA LYS A 71 45.75 3.69 -9.28
C LYS A 71 44.54 3.60 -10.22
N ILE A 72 43.36 3.93 -9.69
CA ILE A 72 42.12 4.02 -10.49
C ILE A 72 42.33 5.04 -11.62
N PRO A 73 42.04 4.70 -12.88
CA PRO A 73 42.18 5.63 -14.00
C PRO A 73 41.30 6.88 -13.79
N GLU A 74 41.82 8.06 -14.15
CA GLU A 74 41.13 9.34 -13.94
C GLU A 74 39.71 9.36 -14.53
N LYS A 75 39.52 8.71 -15.69
CA LYS A 75 38.21 8.55 -16.34
C LYS A 75 37.18 7.82 -15.48
N CYS A 76 37.63 6.90 -14.62
CA CYS A 76 36.80 6.12 -13.70
C CYS A 76 36.61 6.82 -12.35
N SER A 77 37.43 7.84 -12.07
CA SER A 77 37.44 8.61 -10.82
C SER A 77 36.68 9.94 -10.89
N LYS A 78 36.01 10.23 -12.00
CA LYS A 78 35.17 11.43 -12.14
C LYS A 78 34.03 11.41 -11.13
N GLU A 79 33.66 12.59 -10.63
CA GLU A 79 32.50 12.75 -9.74
C GLU A 79 31.20 12.32 -10.44
N ILE A 80 31.06 12.63 -11.73
CA ILE A 80 29.90 12.26 -12.55
C ILE A 80 30.36 11.82 -13.94
N ASN A 81 29.86 10.68 -14.40
CA ASN A 81 30.00 10.17 -15.76
C ASN A 81 28.66 10.33 -16.49
N HIS A 82 28.58 11.30 -17.39
CA HIS A 82 27.41 11.52 -18.24
C HIS A 82 27.48 10.62 -19.48
N ILE A 83 26.41 9.87 -19.72
CA ILE A 83 26.32 8.91 -20.82
C ILE A 83 25.06 9.23 -21.63
N GLU A 84 25.24 9.70 -22.86
CA GLU A 84 24.12 9.99 -23.79
C GLU A 84 24.14 9.04 -25.00
N SER A 85 25.26 8.34 -25.19
CA SER A 85 25.49 7.44 -26.33
C SER A 85 26.35 6.23 -25.95
N SER A 86 26.34 5.22 -26.81
CA SER A 86 27.22 4.06 -26.72
C SER A 86 28.72 4.43 -26.75
N ALA A 87 29.07 5.53 -27.44
CA ALA A 87 30.45 6.03 -27.45
C ALA A 87 30.90 6.52 -26.07
N ASP A 88 30.00 7.17 -25.32
CA ASP A 88 30.29 7.61 -23.95
C ASP A 88 30.47 6.41 -23.01
N MET A 89 29.59 5.40 -23.14
CA MET A 89 29.68 4.17 -22.35
C MET A 89 31.00 3.43 -22.63
N ASN A 90 31.43 3.38 -23.90
CA ASN A 90 32.71 2.76 -24.28
C ASN A 90 33.94 3.43 -23.64
N ASN A 91 33.85 4.68 -23.19
CA ASN A 91 34.96 5.35 -22.51
C ASN A 91 35.19 4.82 -21.10
N ILE A 92 34.17 4.25 -20.45
CA ILE A 92 34.21 3.81 -19.05
C ILE A 92 33.97 2.31 -18.86
N ARG A 93 33.57 1.56 -19.91
CA ARG A 93 33.20 0.14 -19.79
C ARG A 93 34.34 -0.80 -19.35
N ASP A 94 35.59 -0.36 -19.44
CA ASP A 94 36.80 -1.09 -18.99
C ASP A 94 37.19 -0.74 -17.54
N CYS A 95 36.49 0.21 -16.91
CA CYS A 95 36.64 0.52 -15.50
C CYS A 95 36.03 -0.62 -14.68
N LYS A 96 36.80 -1.23 -13.77
CA LYS A 96 36.23 -2.16 -12.76
C LYS A 96 35.50 -1.42 -11.65
N ILE A 97 35.99 -0.24 -11.31
CA ILE A 97 35.49 0.61 -10.22
C ILE A 97 35.20 1.99 -10.79
N ILE A 98 34.00 2.51 -10.53
CA ILE A 98 33.60 3.90 -10.76
C ILE A 98 33.39 4.55 -9.38
N THR A 99 34.16 5.59 -9.06
CA THR A 99 34.08 6.21 -7.73
C THR A 99 32.91 7.19 -7.59
N GLY A 100 32.49 7.79 -8.70
CA GLY A 100 31.39 8.75 -8.74
C GLY A 100 30.08 8.17 -9.26
N ASP A 101 29.22 9.06 -9.74
CA ASP A 101 27.92 8.73 -10.30
C ASP A 101 28.03 8.33 -11.78
N ILE A 102 27.12 7.47 -12.22
CA ILE A 102 26.83 7.24 -13.65
C ILE A 102 25.43 7.79 -13.91
N VAL A 103 25.36 8.77 -14.83
CA VAL A 103 24.11 9.42 -15.21
C VAL A 103 23.87 9.21 -16.70
N ILE A 104 22.90 8.37 -17.02
CA ILE A 104 22.46 8.06 -18.37
C ILE A 104 21.16 8.80 -18.63
N ASN A 105 21.20 9.79 -19.51
CA ASN A 105 20.04 10.62 -19.83
C ASN A 105 19.80 10.62 -21.33
N ASP A 106 18.53 10.50 -21.72
CA ASP A 106 18.11 10.71 -23.11
C ASP A 106 18.82 9.76 -24.12
N TYR A 107 19.35 8.63 -23.63
CA TYR A 107 20.11 7.62 -24.37
C TYR A 107 19.30 7.05 -25.55
N LYS A 108 19.93 6.95 -26.72
CA LYS A 108 19.22 6.73 -28.00
C LYS A 108 19.29 5.30 -28.50
N GLU A 109 20.22 4.50 -28.01
CA GLU A 109 20.40 3.11 -28.40
C GLU A 109 19.49 2.16 -27.60
N PRO A 110 19.10 1.01 -28.19
CA PRO A 110 18.14 0.10 -27.56
C PRO A 110 18.74 -0.75 -26.44
N ILE A 111 20.06 -0.87 -26.36
CA ILE A 111 20.74 -1.71 -25.38
C ILE A 111 21.88 -0.90 -24.78
N ILE A 112 22.08 -1.06 -23.47
CA ILE A 112 23.24 -0.54 -22.77
C ILE A 112 23.92 -1.68 -21.99
N GLU A 113 25.22 -1.81 -22.20
CA GLU A 113 26.07 -2.84 -21.58
C GLU A 113 27.13 -2.15 -20.71
N PHE A 114 27.29 -2.63 -19.47
CA PHE A 114 28.22 -2.02 -18.50
C PHE A 114 29.64 -2.61 -18.53
N GLY A 115 29.89 -3.62 -19.37
CA GLY A 115 31.23 -4.20 -19.54
C GLY A 115 31.82 -4.77 -18.25
N ASP A 116 33.03 -4.35 -17.92
CA ASP A 116 33.82 -4.83 -16.78
C ASP A 116 33.49 -4.10 -15.46
N ILE A 117 32.52 -3.18 -15.46
CA ILE A 117 32.14 -2.42 -14.26
C ILE A 117 31.56 -3.39 -13.22
N MET A 118 32.22 -3.42 -12.06
CA MET A 118 31.82 -4.23 -10.91
C MET A 118 31.29 -3.37 -9.77
N ASN A 119 31.90 -2.23 -9.50
CA ASN A 119 31.52 -1.37 -8.39
C ASN A 119 31.27 0.06 -8.86
N ILE A 120 30.07 0.57 -8.57
CA ILE A 120 29.71 1.98 -8.71
C ILE A 120 29.54 2.52 -7.30
N PHE A 121 30.48 3.32 -6.79
CA PHE A 121 30.38 3.85 -5.42
C PHE A 121 29.37 4.99 -5.29
N GLY A 122 29.05 5.67 -6.40
CA GLY A 122 28.01 6.68 -6.47
C GLY A 122 26.61 6.13 -6.76
N ASN A 123 25.81 6.94 -7.45
CA ASN A 123 24.51 6.62 -7.99
C ASN A 123 24.62 5.98 -9.38
N LEU A 124 23.68 5.10 -9.71
CA LEU A 124 23.35 4.74 -11.08
C LEU A 124 21.99 5.34 -11.42
N ASP A 125 21.98 6.33 -12.30
CA ASP A 125 20.78 7.08 -12.66
C ASP A 125 20.50 6.97 -14.17
N ILE A 126 19.41 6.31 -14.55
CA ILE A 126 19.01 6.12 -15.95
C ILE A 126 17.62 6.73 -16.15
N GLN A 127 17.56 7.82 -16.91
CA GLN A 127 16.30 8.55 -17.13
C GLN A 127 16.04 8.91 -18.59
N ARG A 128 14.74 9.03 -18.94
CA ARG A 128 14.24 9.59 -20.21
C ARG A 128 14.84 8.93 -21.47
N ALA A 129 15.30 7.69 -21.37
CA ALA A 129 15.81 6.94 -22.51
C ALA A 129 14.69 6.11 -23.15
N SER A 130 13.78 6.77 -23.88
CA SER A 130 12.61 6.12 -24.47
C SER A 130 12.93 5.06 -25.53
N SER A 131 14.14 5.07 -26.08
CA SER A 131 14.61 4.04 -27.02
C SER A 131 15.20 2.81 -26.32
N LEU A 132 15.58 2.92 -25.05
CA LEU A 132 16.27 1.87 -24.32
C LEU A 132 15.30 0.72 -24.03
N VAL A 133 15.65 -0.47 -24.49
CA VAL A 133 14.87 -1.70 -24.37
C VAL A 133 15.47 -2.64 -23.33
N ARG A 134 16.79 -2.66 -23.19
CA ARG A 134 17.47 -3.59 -22.27
C ARG A 134 18.70 -2.97 -21.60
N ILE A 135 18.88 -3.28 -20.31
CA ILE A 135 20.06 -2.94 -19.53
C ILE A 135 20.78 -4.23 -19.14
N GLU A 136 22.06 -4.35 -19.48
CA GLU A 136 22.91 -5.51 -19.18
C GLU A 136 24.10 -5.08 -18.32
N ALA A 137 24.07 -5.49 -17.05
CA ALA A 137 25.02 -5.09 -16.01
C ALA A 137 25.35 -6.26 -15.08
N ASP A 138 25.54 -7.44 -15.65
CA ASP A 138 25.67 -8.70 -14.89
C ASP A 138 26.89 -8.75 -13.97
N ASN A 139 27.94 -7.98 -14.26
CA ASN A 139 29.14 -7.88 -13.43
C ASN A 139 28.99 -6.87 -12.28
N VAL A 140 28.00 -5.97 -12.34
CA VAL A 140 27.82 -4.93 -11.33
C VAL A 140 27.38 -5.58 -10.02
N HIS A 141 28.29 -5.56 -9.06
CA HIS A 141 28.15 -6.12 -7.73
C HIS A 141 27.56 -5.13 -6.72
N ARG A 142 27.92 -3.85 -6.85
CA ARG A 142 27.52 -2.79 -5.92
C ARG A 142 27.14 -1.51 -6.66
N ILE A 143 26.03 -0.92 -6.22
CA ILE A 143 25.67 0.48 -6.45
C ILE A 143 25.62 1.15 -5.07
N GLY A 144 26.56 2.05 -4.77
CA GLY A 144 26.83 2.51 -3.41
C GLY A 144 25.69 3.31 -2.79
N ASN A 145 24.92 4.01 -3.62
CA ASN A 145 23.83 4.88 -3.19
C ASN A 145 22.49 4.51 -3.86
N ARG A 146 22.06 5.29 -4.86
CA ARG A 146 20.75 5.13 -5.52
C ARG A 146 20.87 4.40 -6.85
N PHE A 147 19.95 3.47 -7.08
CA PHE A 147 19.68 2.88 -8.38
C PHE A 147 18.33 3.40 -8.90
N ILE A 148 18.40 4.36 -9.82
CA ILE A 148 17.26 5.10 -10.34
C ILE A 148 16.99 4.66 -11.77
N LEU A 149 15.76 4.22 -12.03
CA LEU A 149 15.23 3.96 -13.37
C LEU A 149 13.95 4.77 -13.54
N LYS A 150 13.95 5.74 -14.46
CA LYS A 150 12.82 6.67 -14.58
C LYS A 150 12.47 7.01 -16.02
N ASP A 151 11.17 7.00 -16.33
CA ASP A 151 10.64 7.42 -17.64
C ASP A 151 11.27 6.60 -18.80
N LEU A 152 11.38 5.28 -18.61
CA LEU A 152 11.97 4.35 -19.59
C LEU A 152 10.86 3.52 -20.25
N THR A 153 10.10 4.17 -21.14
CA THR A 153 8.84 3.64 -21.68
C THR A 153 8.98 2.38 -22.53
N SER A 154 10.17 2.12 -23.07
CA SER A 154 10.46 0.94 -23.89
C SER A 154 11.31 -0.11 -23.16
N LEU A 155 11.70 0.14 -21.90
CA LEU A 155 12.56 -0.76 -21.16
C LEU A 155 11.76 -2.02 -20.82
N ASN A 156 12.16 -3.13 -21.41
CA ASN A 156 11.49 -4.41 -21.24
C ASN A 156 12.18 -5.27 -20.17
N SER A 157 13.51 -5.28 -20.14
CA SER A 157 14.26 -6.12 -19.20
C SER A 157 15.52 -5.43 -18.68
N ILE A 158 15.88 -5.78 -17.44
CA ILE A 158 17.17 -5.45 -16.85
C ILE A 158 17.85 -6.73 -16.35
N SER A 159 19.17 -6.78 -16.44
CA SER A 159 19.99 -7.87 -15.92
C SER A 159 21.11 -7.33 -15.05
N PHE A 160 21.09 -7.71 -13.78
CA PHE A 160 22.04 -7.35 -12.73
C PHE A 160 22.37 -8.61 -11.91
N ALA A 161 22.82 -9.67 -12.59
CA ALA A 161 22.99 -10.99 -11.99
C ALA A 161 23.87 -10.99 -10.71
N SER A 162 24.94 -10.19 -10.68
CA SER A 162 25.87 -10.12 -9.54
C SER A 162 25.53 -9.07 -8.48
N LEU A 163 24.48 -8.26 -8.66
CA LEU A 163 24.20 -7.14 -7.75
C LEU A 163 23.81 -7.68 -6.37
N ARG A 164 24.52 -7.20 -5.34
CA ARG A 164 24.28 -7.56 -3.95
C ARG A 164 24.00 -6.37 -3.06
N TYR A 165 24.46 -5.17 -3.42
CA TYR A 165 24.40 -4.01 -2.53
C TYR A 165 23.81 -2.80 -3.27
N VAL A 166 22.70 -2.28 -2.76
CA VAL A 166 22.17 -0.95 -3.09
C VAL A 166 21.33 -0.42 -1.94
N LYS A 167 21.55 0.85 -1.59
CA LYS A 167 20.82 1.50 -0.48
C LYS A 167 19.41 1.91 -0.89
N ILE A 168 19.25 2.48 -2.08
CA ILE A 168 17.96 3.02 -2.52
C ILE A 168 17.65 2.51 -3.92
N VAL A 169 16.50 1.86 -4.06
CA VAL A 169 15.92 1.50 -5.36
C VAL A 169 14.77 2.47 -5.64
N ASP A 170 14.86 3.23 -6.73
CA ASP A 170 13.81 4.16 -7.15
C ASP A 170 13.44 3.96 -8.62
N TRP A 171 12.45 3.12 -8.86
CA TRP A 171 11.98 2.74 -10.18
C TRP A 171 10.58 3.30 -10.41
N LYS A 172 10.43 4.13 -11.44
CA LYS A 172 9.17 4.83 -11.74
C LYS A 172 8.95 4.92 -13.23
N VAL A 173 7.70 4.71 -13.67
CA VAL A 173 7.31 4.88 -15.08
C VAL A 173 8.12 3.95 -16.01
N LEU A 174 7.92 2.64 -15.82
CA LEU A 174 8.57 1.56 -16.57
C LEU A 174 7.50 0.59 -17.14
N PRO A 175 6.56 1.10 -17.95
CA PRO A 175 5.26 0.46 -18.21
C PRO A 175 5.34 -0.93 -18.83
N ILE A 176 6.45 -1.27 -19.50
CA ILE A 176 6.65 -2.58 -20.14
C ILE A 176 7.81 -3.39 -19.55
N LEU A 177 8.41 -2.92 -18.44
CA LEU A 177 9.43 -3.67 -17.72
C LEU A 177 8.77 -4.89 -17.09
N ASN A 178 9.06 -6.06 -17.64
CA ASN A 178 8.42 -7.31 -17.22
C ASN A 178 9.38 -8.25 -16.48
N VAL A 179 10.68 -8.11 -16.71
CA VAL A 179 11.73 -8.97 -16.15
C VAL A 179 12.82 -8.11 -15.54
N ALA A 180 13.10 -8.36 -14.26
CA ALA A 180 14.23 -7.80 -13.55
C ALA A 180 15.08 -8.95 -13.00
N HIS A 181 16.15 -9.30 -13.70
CA HIS A 181 16.97 -10.44 -13.36
C HIS A 181 18.05 -10.06 -12.33
N PHE A 182 17.95 -10.64 -11.13
CA PHE A 182 18.96 -10.59 -10.09
C PHE A 182 19.33 -12.02 -9.70
N GLY A 183 20.62 -12.30 -9.57
CA GLY A 183 21.11 -13.61 -9.14
C GLY A 183 21.18 -13.75 -7.62
N ASN A 184 21.00 -12.65 -6.87
CA ASN A 184 21.14 -12.59 -5.42
C ASN A 184 20.07 -11.68 -4.81
N ALA A 185 19.79 -11.88 -3.53
CA ALA A 185 19.01 -10.92 -2.77
C ALA A 185 19.84 -9.67 -2.47
N ILE A 186 19.23 -8.50 -2.59
CA ILE A 186 19.88 -7.21 -2.37
C ILE A 186 19.96 -6.93 -0.86
N LYS A 187 21.15 -6.57 -0.37
CA LYS A 187 21.46 -6.23 1.03
C LYS A 187 21.61 -4.72 1.21
N GLU A 188 21.59 -4.28 2.47
CA GLU A 188 21.80 -2.88 2.91
C GLU A 188 20.79 -1.88 2.33
N THR A 189 19.65 -2.37 1.84
CA THR A 189 18.60 -1.51 1.30
C THR A 189 17.91 -0.75 2.43
N GLU A 190 17.81 0.57 2.25
CA GLU A 190 17.19 1.54 3.14
C GLU A 190 15.83 2.01 2.60
N SER A 191 15.65 2.05 1.27
CA SER A 191 14.38 2.44 0.64
C SER A 191 14.13 1.74 -0.68
N VAL A 192 12.88 1.34 -0.91
CA VAL A 192 12.42 0.73 -2.16
C VAL A 192 11.18 1.45 -2.64
N THR A 193 11.24 1.99 -3.85
CA THR A 193 10.10 2.48 -4.61
C THR A 193 10.07 1.78 -5.97
N VAL A 194 8.97 1.11 -6.28
CA VAL A 194 8.73 0.43 -7.55
C VAL A 194 7.32 0.78 -8.01
N SER A 195 7.24 1.71 -8.95
CA SER A 195 5.98 2.21 -9.49
C SER A 195 5.84 2.11 -11.00
N ASP A 196 4.61 1.84 -11.43
CA ASP A 196 4.20 1.89 -12.83
C ASP A 196 5.01 0.93 -13.72
N THR A 197 5.12 -0.33 -13.27
CA THR A 197 5.84 -1.39 -13.99
C THR A 197 4.92 -2.52 -14.45
N SER A 198 5.43 -3.38 -15.32
CA SER A 198 4.78 -4.65 -15.71
C SER A 198 5.45 -5.87 -15.06
N LEU A 199 6.17 -5.67 -13.95
CA LEU A 199 6.85 -6.76 -13.25
C LEU A 199 5.85 -7.78 -12.73
N VAL A 200 6.14 -9.06 -12.94
CA VAL A 200 5.36 -10.18 -12.40
C VAL A 200 5.85 -10.55 -11.00
N GLU A 201 7.15 -10.39 -10.78
CA GLU A 201 7.84 -10.60 -9.52
C GLU A 201 8.79 -9.43 -9.27
N PHE A 202 8.96 -9.08 -7.99
CA PHE A 202 10.00 -8.14 -7.59
C PHE A 202 11.12 -8.93 -6.89
N PRO A 203 12.38 -8.79 -7.33
CA PRO A 203 13.53 -9.39 -6.66
C PRO A 203 13.55 -8.92 -5.20
N GLY A 204 13.40 -9.87 -4.28
CA GLY A 204 13.34 -9.58 -2.85
C GLY A 204 14.62 -8.88 -2.37
N PHE A 205 14.48 -8.05 -1.34
CA PHE A 205 15.58 -7.43 -0.61
C PHE A 205 15.65 -8.02 0.80
N LEU A 206 16.86 -8.06 1.34
CA LEU A 206 17.14 -8.46 2.72
C LEU A 206 17.56 -7.23 3.50
N SER A 207 16.60 -6.66 4.23
CA SER A 207 16.86 -5.55 5.14
C SER A 207 15.96 -5.64 6.35
N ASN A 208 16.52 -5.50 7.54
CA ASN A 208 15.74 -5.48 8.78
C ASN A 208 15.04 -4.13 8.98
N LYS A 209 15.51 -3.07 8.31
CA LYS A 209 14.97 -1.71 8.49
C LYS A 209 14.90 -0.98 7.15
N LEU A 210 13.71 -0.48 6.84
CA LEU A 210 13.49 0.46 5.74
C LEU A 210 12.99 1.81 6.26
N GLU A 211 13.26 2.87 5.50
CA GLU A 211 12.53 4.11 5.58
C GLU A 211 11.26 4.03 4.74
N ILE A 212 11.39 3.63 3.47
CA ILE A 212 10.29 3.57 2.50
C ILE A 212 10.19 2.16 1.92
N LEU A 213 8.99 1.60 1.95
CA LEU A 213 8.58 0.49 1.11
C LEU A 213 7.32 0.92 0.36
N ASP A 214 7.49 1.29 -0.91
CA ASP A 214 6.44 1.83 -1.76
C ASP A 214 6.35 1.03 -3.06
N ILE A 215 5.40 0.10 -3.13
CA ILE A 215 5.20 -0.77 -4.29
C ILE A 215 3.80 -0.54 -4.80
N ASN A 216 3.68 0.21 -5.89
CA ASN A 216 2.40 0.63 -6.41
C ASN A 216 2.29 0.57 -7.94
N ASN A 217 1.08 0.48 -8.48
CA ASN A 217 0.85 0.51 -9.93
C ASN A 217 1.61 -0.58 -10.72
N ASN A 218 1.83 -1.77 -10.13
CA ASN A 218 2.47 -2.92 -10.79
C ASN A 218 1.40 -3.96 -11.16
N ARG A 219 0.75 -3.78 -12.31
CA ARG A 219 -0.48 -4.51 -12.70
C ARG A 219 -0.37 -6.04 -12.68
N TYR A 220 0.84 -6.59 -12.85
CA TYR A 220 1.07 -8.04 -12.92
C TYR A 220 1.78 -8.59 -11.68
N LEU A 221 2.11 -7.76 -10.68
CA LEU A 221 2.85 -8.19 -9.51
C LEU A 221 1.91 -8.89 -8.51
N GLU A 222 2.05 -10.21 -8.38
CA GLU A 222 1.15 -11.06 -7.59
C GLU A 222 1.65 -11.35 -6.17
N SER A 223 2.93 -11.15 -5.88
CA SER A 223 3.48 -11.38 -4.54
C SER A 223 4.46 -10.29 -4.12
N ILE A 224 4.38 -9.94 -2.85
CA ILE A 224 5.32 -9.03 -2.18
C ILE A 224 5.72 -9.69 -0.87
N TYR A 225 7.01 -10.01 -0.74
CA TYR A 225 7.58 -10.60 0.46
C TYR A 225 8.78 -9.78 0.93
N SER A 226 8.90 -9.58 2.24
CA SER A 226 10.11 -9.02 2.84
C SER A 226 10.28 -9.46 4.28
N ASN A 227 11.54 -9.59 4.70
CA ASN A 227 11.95 -9.89 6.07
C ASN A 227 12.09 -8.62 6.94
N VAL A 228 11.65 -7.46 6.47
CA VAL A 228 11.77 -6.18 7.20
C VAL A 228 11.11 -6.24 8.57
N GLU A 229 11.82 -5.74 9.58
CA GLU A 229 11.37 -5.69 10.97
C GLU A 229 10.83 -4.30 11.33
N LYS A 230 11.35 -3.24 10.70
CA LYS A 230 10.94 -1.86 10.97
C LYS A 230 10.83 -1.00 9.71
N ILE A 231 9.70 -0.30 9.55
CA ILE A 231 9.52 0.72 8.51
C ILE A 231 9.37 2.09 9.16
N THR A 232 10.38 2.94 9.02
CA THR A 232 10.45 4.22 9.75
C THR A 232 9.78 5.41 9.06
N GLY A 233 9.43 5.28 7.78
CA GLY A 233 8.74 6.31 7.01
C GLY A 233 7.37 5.83 6.54
N ARG A 234 7.32 5.16 5.39
CA ARG A 234 6.08 4.78 4.72
C ARG A 234 6.11 3.32 4.25
N LEU A 235 5.06 2.59 4.59
CA LEU A 235 4.66 1.35 3.93
C LEU A 235 3.44 1.66 3.06
N HIS A 236 3.61 1.65 1.74
CA HIS A 236 2.53 1.87 0.79
C HIS A 236 2.47 0.75 -0.24
N ILE A 237 1.33 0.06 -0.28
CA ILE A 237 1.04 -0.97 -1.27
C ILE A 237 -0.31 -0.63 -1.89
N ALA A 238 -0.36 -0.42 -3.21
CA ALA A 238 -1.59 -0.03 -3.91
C ALA A 238 -1.55 -0.37 -5.39
N ALA A 239 -2.70 -0.61 -6.03
CA ALA A 239 -2.80 -0.74 -7.48
C ALA A 239 -1.83 -1.75 -8.13
N ASN A 240 -1.49 -2.83 -7.41
CA ASN A 240 -0.71 -3.94 -7.97
C ASN A 240 -1.65 -4.95 -8.65
N SER A 241 -1.21 -6.19 -8.88
CA SER A 241 -2.14 -7.23 -9.36
C SER A 241 -3.34 -7.33 -8.43
N ARG A 242 -4.51 -7.61 -9.01
CA ARG A 242 -5.75 -7.84 -8.24
C ARG A 242 -5.59 -8.97 -7.22
N ASP A 243 -4.72 -9.93 -7.53
CA ASP A 243 -4.48 -11.10 -6.68
C ASP A 243 -3.22 -10.94 -5.81
N VAL A 244 -2.70 -9.71 -5.68
CA VAL A 244 -1.46 -9.45 -4.92
C VAL A 244 -1.59 -9.92 -3.48
N ARG A 245 -0.60 -10.71 -3.05
CA ARG A 245 -0.46 -11.17 -1.66
C ARG A 245 0.76 -10.53 -1.04
N VAL A 246 0.58 -9.94 0.13
CA VAL A 246 1.64 -9.21 0.85
C VAL A 246 1.98 -9.96 2.13
N SER A 247 3.25 -10.31 2.30
CA SER A 247 3.75 -11.00 3.48
C SER A 247 4.97 -10.29 4.05
N LEU A 248 4.79 -9.65 5.21
CA LEU A 248 5.85 -8.99 5.98
C LEU A 248 5.88 -9.62 7.39
N PRO A 249 6.19 -10.93 7.48
CA PRO A 249 5.94 -11.71 8.69
C PRO A 249 6.84 -11.29 9.86
N LYS A 250 7.93 -10.54 9.60
CA LYS A 250 8.84 -10.05 10.64
C LYS A 250 8.60 -8.59 11.02
N LEU A 251 7.67 -7.89 10.36
CA LEU A 251 7.44 -6.46 10.60
C LEU A 251 6.89 -6.25 12.01
N GLN A 252 7.69 -5.64 12.88
CA GLN A 252 7.36 -5.35 14.28
C GLN A 252 6.81 -3.94 14.45
N SER A 253 7.31 -2.97 13.68
CA SER A 253 6.85 -1.58 13.77
C SER A 253 6.84 -0.89 12.41
N ALA A 254 5.83 -0.05 12.19
CA ALA A 254 5.76 0.79 11.00
C ALA A 254 5.26 2.19 11.35
N LYS A 255 5.79 3.22 10.69
CA LYS A 255 5.36 4.60 10.96
C LYS A 255 4.00 4.91 10.35
N ASN A 256 3.89 4.85 9.02
CA ASN A 256 2.65 5.12 8.30
C ASN A 256 2.37 4.00 7.30
N VAL A 257 1.19 3.40 7.39
CA VAL A 257 0.82 2.21 6.62
C VAL A 257 -0.42 2.49 5.77
N SER A 258 -0.32 2.20 4.47
CA SER A 258 -1.43 2.36 3.52
C SER A 258 -1.48 1.14 2.61
N ILE A 259 -2.45 0.25 2.87
CA ILE A 259 -2.65 -1.03 2.17
C ILE A 259 -3.95 -0.98 1.37
N HIS A 260 -3.82 -1.05 0.05
CA HIS A 260 -4.92 -0.88 -0.89
C HIS A 260 -4.98 -2.04 -1.87
N GLU A 261 -6.19 -2.54 -2.11
CA GLU A 261 -6.46 -3.53 -3.18
C GLU A 261 -5.63 -4.83 -3.07
N VAL A 262 -5.34 -5.25 -1.84
CA VAL A 262 -4.59 -6.47 -1.54
C VAL A 262 -5.53 -7.66 -1.31
N LEU A 263 -5.19 -8.82 -1.88
CA LEU A 263 -5.95 -10.07 -1.75
C LEU A 263 -5.72 -10.76 -0.41
N ASP A 264 -4.48 -10.77 0.07
CA ASP A 264 -4.10 -11.44 1.31
C ASP A 264 -2.93 -10.70 1.97
N LEU A 265 -2.93 -10.65 3.31
CA LEU A 265 -2.02 -9.81 4.08
C LEU A 265 -1.54 -10.51 5.34
N ASP A 266 -0.22 -10.69 5.46
CA ASP A 266 0.45 -11.15 6.68
C ASP A 266 1.29 -10.04 7.31
N LEU A 267 0.80 -9.50 8.43
CA LEU A 267 1.49 -8.57 9.32
C LEU A 267 1.44 -9.09 10.78
N ASN A 268 1.51 -10.42 10.97
CA ASN A 268 1.18 -11.06 12.25
C ASN A 268 2.05 -10.62 13.44
N ASN A 269 3.26 -10.10 13.18
CA ASN A 269 4.18 -9.62 14.21
C ASN A 269 4.16 -8.10 14.41
N LEU A 270 3.25 -7.36 13.76
CA LEU A 270 3.17 -5.91 13.86
C LEU A 270 2.66 -5.49 15.25
N GLU A 271 3.56 -4.93 16.06
CA GLU A 271 3.29 -4.52 17.45
C GLU A 271 2.85 -3.06 17.59
N GLU A 272 3.37 -2.17 16.74
CA GLU A 272 3.16 -0.72 16.89
C GLU A 272 3.05 -0.01 15.53
N ILE A 273 2.11 0.94 15.46
CA ILE A 273 2.03 1.94 14.40
C ILE A 273 2.27 3.34 14.99
N GLU A 274 3.36 4.02 14.59
CA GLU A 274 3.71 5.35 15.13
C GLU A 274 2.71 6.44 14.71
N SER A 275 2.20 6.36 13.48
CA SER A 275 1.24 7.31 12.90
C SER A 275 -0.06 6.59 12.54
N SER A 276 -0.50 6.62 11.28
CA SER A 276 -1.78 6.05 10.86
C SER A 276 -1.62 4.73 10.12
N ILE A 277 -2.69 3.93 10.13
CA ILE A 277 -2.82 2.71 9.34
C ILE A 277 -4.16 2.71 8.60
N ASN A 278 -4.10 2.52 7.28
CA ASN A 278 -5.25 2.57 6.40
C ASN A 278 -5.34 1.28 5.57
N PHE A 279 -6.53 0.67 5.58
CA PHE A 279 -6.89 -0.46 4.74
C PHE A 279 -8.06 -0.07 3.85
N VAL A 280 -7.82 0.06 2.54
CA VAL A 280 -8.77 0.61 1.58
C VAL A 280 -9.02 -0.35 0.42
N ASN A 281 -10.29 -0.64 0.09
CA ASN A 281 -10.67 -1.46 -1.08
C ASN A 281 -9.97 -2.84 -1.13
N ASN A 282 -9.58 -3.43 0.00
CA ASN A 282 -8.92 -4.73 -0.01
C ASN A 282 -9.90 -5.86 -0.24
N LEU A 283 -9.37 -6.97 -0.78
CA LEU A 283 -10.14 -8.15 -1.14
C LEU A 283 -10.04 -9.27 -0.09
N PHE A 284 -9.15 -9.14 0.90
CA PHE A 284 -9.03 -10.10 2.00
C PHE A 284 -10.34 -10.24 2.79
N ILE A 285 -10.61 -11.46 3.25
CA ILE A 285 -11.83 -11.80 4.01
C ILE A 285 -11.62 -11.62 5.52
N ASN A 286 -10.37 -11.80 5.97
CA ASN A 286 -9.97 -11.70 7.36
C ASN A 286 -8.84 -10.68 7.50
N LEU A 287 -8.88 -9.89 8.58
CA LEU A 287 -7.77 -9.02 9.00
C LEU A 287 -7.48 -9.27 10.47
N SER A 288 -6.30 -9.80 10.78
CA SER A 288 -5.87 -10.05 12.16
C SER A 288 -4.52 -9.42 12.39
N LEU A 289 -4.40 -8.60 13.43
CA LEU A 289 -3.13 -8.05 13.91
C LEU A 289 -3.01 -8.43 15.40
N PRO A 290 -2.63 -9.69 15.67
CA PRO A 290 -2.82 -10.30 16.99
C PRO A 290 -1.95 -9.66 18.07
N VAL A 291 -0.79 -9.10 17.72
CA VAL A 291 0.16 -8.51 18.66
C VAL A 291 0.17 -6.97 18.64
N LEU A 292 -0.65 -6.33 17.79
CA LEU A 292 -0.72 -4.86 17.72
C LEU A 292 -1.24 -4.27 19.02
N LYS A 293 -0.44 -3.38 19.63
CA LYS A 293 -0.69 -2.77 20.95
C LYS A 293 -1.27 -1.36 20.86
N SER A 294 -0.78 -0.56 19.92
CA SER A 294 -1.11 0.87 19.80
C SER A 294 -0.99 1.36 18.35
N ILE A 295 -1.78 2.39 18.06
CA ILE A 295 -1.75 3.16 16.80
C ILE A 295 -1.68 4.63 17.21
N GLY A 296 -0.61 5.34 16.89
CA GLY A 296 -0.43 6.74 17.31
C GLY A 296 -1.38 7.73 16.62
N GLY A 297 -1.85 7.38 15.42
CA GLY A 297 -2.74 8.16 14.58
C GLY A 297 -4.07 7.45 14.31
N THR A 298 -4.60 7.59 13.10
CA THR A 298 -5.92 7.08 12.73
C THR A 298 -5.85 5.63 12.25
N LEU A 299 -6.83 4.84 12.68
CA LEU A 299 -7.12 3.53 12.10
C LEU A 299 -8.30 3.64 11.14
N SER A 300 -8.07 3.31 9.87
CA SER A 300 -9.10 3.36 8.83
C SER A 300 -9.33 2.00 8.18
N LEU A 301 -10.56 1.50 8.24
CA LEU A 301 -11.07 0.38 7.45
C LEU A 301 -12.11 0.92 6.47
N LEU A 302 -11.75 1.09 5.22
CA LEU A 302 -12.59 1.76 4.22
C LEU A 302 -12.88 0.83 3.04
N LYS A 303 -14.16 0.61 2.75
CA LYS A 303 -14.61 -0.08 1.51
C LYS A 303 -14.03 -1.48 1.29
N ASN A 304 -13.70 -2.22 2.34
CA ASN A 304 -13.25 -3.60 2.21
C ASN A 304 -14.50 -4.52 2.15
N GLU A 305 -15.10 -4.65 0.97
CA GLU A 305 -16.40 -5.32 0.78
C GLU A 305 -16.40 -6.81 1.16
N ASN A 306 -15.23 -7.47 1.10
CA ASN A 306 -15.10 -8.88 1.45
C ASN A 306 -14.73 -9.14 2.91
N LEU A 307 -14.35 -8.09 3.65
CA LEU A 307 -13.87 -8.20 5.01
C LEU A 307 -15.02 -8.53 5.97
N GLY A 308 -15.07 -9.77 6.45
CA GLY A 308 -16.08 -10.25 7.39
C GLY A 308 -15.55 -10.48 8.81
N LYS A 309 -14.24 -10.69 8.96
CA LYS A 309 -13.60 -10.96 10.26
C LYS A 309 -12.46 -9.99 10.52
N VAL A 310 -12.51 -9.30 11.65
CA VAL A 310 -11.45 -8.40 12.10
C VAL A 310 -11.05 -8.77 13.52
N GLU A 311 -9.76 -8.81 13.82
CA GLU A 311 -9.24 -9.15 15.15
C GLU A 311 -8.05 -8.25 15.55
N PHE A 312 -8.28 -7.37 16.52
CA PHE A 312 -7.25 -6.51 17.12
C PHE A 312 -7.23 -6.67 18.66
N PRO A 313 -6.93 -7.89 19.17
CA PRO A 313 -7.18 -8.27 20.56
C PRO A 313 -6.35 -7.51 21.59
N ASN A 314 -5.22 -6.93 21.17
CA ASN A 314 -4.25 -6.28 22.05
C ASN A 314 -4.20 -4.75 21.90
N VAL A 315 -4.98 -4.16 20.99
CA VAL A 315 -4.99 -2.70 20.80
C VAL A 315 -5.61 -2.04 22.02
N THR A 316 -4.85 -1.17 22.67
CA THR A 316 -5.24 -0.43 23.89
C THR A 316 -5.53 1.04 23.62
N GLU A 317 -4.90 1.61 22.59
CA GLU A 317 -4.99 3.03 22.25
C GLU A 317 -4.95 3.25 20.72
N ILE A 318 -5.79 4.19 20.27
CA ILE A 318 -5.75 4.81 18.95
C ILE A 318 -5.60 6.31 19.18
N GLY A 319 -4.42 6.89 18.94
CA GLY A 319 -4.14 8.29 19.23
C GLY A 319 -4.86 9.28 18.31
N GLY A 320 -5.28 8.84 17.12
CA GLY A 320 -6.11 9.58 16.18
C GLY A 320 -7.56 9.09 16.15
N GLY A 321 -8.18 9.10 14.95
CA GLY A 321 -9.56 8.68 14.76
C GLY A 321 -9.74 7.17 14.56
N LEU A 322 -10.97 6.70 14.74
CA LEU A 322 -11.40 5.36 14.34
C LEU A 322 -12.42 5.49 13.22
N MET A 323 -12.04 5.04 12.02
CA MET A 323 -12.89 5.11 10.83
C MET A 323 -13.20 3.70 10.31
N ILE A 324 -14.46 3.29 10.37
CA ILE A 324 -14.94 2.02 9.79
C ILE A 324 -16.08 2.37 8.84
N VAL A 325 -15.78 2.43 7.55
CA VAL A 325 -16.69 3.01 6.55
C VAL A 325 -16.88 2.05 5.38
N ASN A 326 -18.14 1.70 5.10
CA ASN A 326 -18.58 0.92 3.95
C ASN A 326 -17.93 -0.46 3.82
N ASN A 327 -17.68 -1.16 4.93
CA ASN A 327 -17.27 -2.57 4.90
C ASN A 327 -18.54 -3.44 4.99
N THR A 328 -19.04 -3.92 3.85
CA THR A 328 -20.40 -4.48 3.72
C THR A 328 -20.65 -5.76 4.52
N LYS A 329 -19.60 -6.52 4.83
CA LYS A 329 -19.67 -7.77 5.63
C LYS A 329 -19.36 -7.57 7.11
N ILE A 330 -19.01 -6.36 7.56
CA ILE A 330 -18.87 -6.03 8.98
C ILE A 330 -20.21 -5.53 9.51
N ASP A 331 -20.98 -6.42 10.15
CA ASP A 331 -22.24 -6.07 10.80
C ASP A 331 -22.12 -5.89 12.33
N LYS A 332 -20.98 -6.27 12.92
CA LYS A 332 -20.69 -6.15 14.35
C LYS A 332 -19.32 -5.51 14.56
N ILE A 333 -19.25 -4.47 15.38
CA ILE A 333 -17.98 -3.83 15.77
C ILE A 333 -17.64 -4.25 17.20
N ASN A 334 -16.83 -5.29 17.35
CA ASN A 334 -16.49 -5.90 18.65
C ASN A 334 -15.03 -6.36 18.74
N PHE A 335 -14.18 -5.95 17.80
CA PHE A 335 -12.83 -6.49 17.59
C PHE A 335 -11.72 -5.80 18.39
N TYR A 336 -12.09 -4.97 19.38
CA TYR A 336 -11.19 -4.21 20.25
C TYR A 336 -11.43 -4.46 21.75
N PRO A 337 -11.22 -5.69 22.25
CA PRO A 337 -11.55 -6.00 23.64
C PRO A 337 -10.71 -5.24 24.67
N LYS A 338 -9.56 -4.66 24.31
CA LYS A 338 -8.69 -3.92 25.24
C LYS A 338 -8.62 -2.41 24.96
N LEU A 339 -9.34 -1.89 23.97
CA LEU A 339 -9.26 -0.48 23.59
C LEU A 339 -9.90 0.40 24.66
N THR A 340 -9.12 1.37 25.15
CA THR A 340 -9.52 2.28 26.22
C THR A 340 -9.53 3.75 25.80
N ILE A 341 -8.71 4.14 24.82
CA ILE A 341 -8.50 5.52 24.42
C ILE A 341 -8.63 5.67 22.90
N ILE A 342 -9.40 6.66 22.48
CA ILE A 342 -9.40 7.21 21.11
C ILE A 342 -9.10 8.70 21.20
N GLY A 343 -7.97 9.15 20.65
CA GLY A 343 -7.53 10.54 20.72
C GLY A 343 -8.21 11.48 19.71
N GLY A 344 -8.93 10.93 18.73
CA GLY A 344 -9.71 11.65 17.73
C GLY A 344 -11.21 11.31 17.75
N ALA A 345 -11.86 11.42 16.59
CA ALA A 345 -13.27 11.13 16.41
C ALA A 345 -13.52 9.66 16.00
N ILE A 346 -14.72 9.17 16.31
CA ILE A 346 -15.24 7.90 15.82
C ILE A 346 -16.16 8.17 14.62
N GLU A 347 -15.91 7.52 13.49
CA GLU A 347 -16.82 7.52 12.32
C GLU A 347 -17.10 6.09 11.87
N LEU A 348 -18.36 5.67 12.02
CA LEU A 348 -18.83 4.34 11.67
C LEU A 348 -19.94 4.45 10.62
N VAL A 349 -19.78 3.83 9.46
CA VAL A 349 -20.76 3.88 8.38
C VAL A 349 -20.88 2.51 7.72
N GLY A 350 -22.09 1.95 7.66
CA GLY A 350 -22.33 0.67 6.99
C GLY A 350 -23.57 -0.06 7.51
N ASN A 351 -23.68 -1.36 7.20
CA ASN A 351 -24.79 -2.21 7.66
C ASN A 351 -24.55 -2.74 9.09
N ILE A 352 -24.31 -1.83 10.03
CA ILE A 352 -23.89 -2.14 11.39
C ILE A 352 -25.11 -2.45 12.25
N LYS A 353 -25.19 -3.65 12.82
CA LYS A 353 -26.25 -4.10 13.73
C LYS A 353 -25.94 -3.80 15.18
N GLU A 354 -24.66 -3.87 15.57
CA GLU A 354 -24.25 -3.60 16.95
C GLU A 354 -22.82 -3.05 17.02
N THR A 355 -22.55 -2.31 18.09
CA THR A 355 -21.21 -1.89 18.48
C THR A 355 -20.97 -2.30 19.94
N ASN A 356 -19.78 -2.82 20.22
CA ASN A 356 -19.34 -3.18 21.55
C ASN A 356 -18.00 -2.48 21.82
N LEU A 357 -18.10 -1.35 22.53
CA LEU A 357 -16.99 -0.47 22.87
C LEU A 357 -16.94 -0.19 24.39
N LYS A 358 -17.35 -1.17 25.20
CA LYS A 358 -17.57 -1.01 26.66
C LYS A 358 -16.32 -0.63 27.46
N ASN A 359 -15.13 -0.97 26.94
CA ASN A 359 -13.87 -0.69 27.63
C ASN A 359 -13.30 0.70 27.30
N LEU A 360 -13.94 1.46 26.40
CA LEU A 360 -13.57 2.85 26.15
C LEU A 360 -13.76 3.67 27.41
N LYS A 361 -12.71 4.41 27.77
CA LYS A 361 -12.67 5.34 28.90
C LYS A 361 -12.59 6.79 28.44
N LEU A 362 -12.06 7.03 27.25
CA LEU A 362 -11.90 8.36 26.69
C LEU A 362 -12.00 8.34 25.16
N VAL A 363 -12.85 9.21 24.62
CA VAL A 363 -12.84 9.62 23.21
C VAL A 363 -12.74 11.13 23.20
N LYS A 364 -11.61 11.69 22.74
CA LYS A 364 -11.41 13.15 22.77
C LYS A 364 -12.24 13.90 21.73
N GLY A 365 -12.54 13.25 20.60
CA GLY A 365 -13.35 13.82 19.52
C GLY A 365 -14.85 13.47 19.63
N SER A 366 -15.58 13.76 18.55
CA SER A 366 -17.00 13.39 18.39
C SER A 366 -17.18 11.93 18.02
N ALA A 367 -18.39 11.41 18.18
CA ALA A 367 -18.74 10.09 17.69
C ALA A 367 -19.91 10.18 16.71
N LYS A 368 -19.76 9.55 15.54
CA LYS A 368 -20.80 9.47 14.53
C LYS A 368 -20.96 8.04 14.06
N ILE A 369 -22.20 7.57 14.03
CA ILE A 369 -22.59 6.34 13.35
C ILE A 369 -23.70 6.61 12.35
N LYS A 370 -23.58 6.05 11.14
CA LYS A 370 -24.65 5.94 10.16
C LYS A 370 -24.84 4.46 9.85
N SER A 371 -25.88 3.86 10.43
CA SER A 371 -26.22 2.48 10.14
C SER A 371 -27.30 2.39 9.06
N SER A 372 -27.11 1.51 8.08
CA SER A 372 -28.16 1.13 7.13
C SER A 372 -29.02 -0.05 7.62
N ASP A 373 -28.68 -0.65 8.76
CA ASP A 373 -29.43 -1.77 9.31
C ASP A 373 -30.64 -1.26 10.11
N SER A 374 -31.83 -1.78 9.81
CA SER A 374 -33.09 -1.34 10.43
C SER A 374 -33.22 -1.76 11.90
N SER A 375 -32.42 -2.72 12.37
CA SER A 375 -32.40 -3.15 13.76
C SER A 375 -31.51 -2.31 14.67
N PHE A 376 -30.71 -1.39 14.11
CA PHE A 376 -29.78 -0.56 14.89
C PHE A 376 -30.52 0.50 15.72
N ASP A 377 -30.43 0.39 17.04
CA ASP A 377 -31.09 1.31 17.98
C ASP A 377 -30.22 2.55 18.26
N CYS A 378 -30.48 3.63 17.51
CA CYS A 378 -29.82 4.92 17.72
C CYS A 378 -30.09 5.55 19.10
N THR A 379 -31.26 5.30 19.69
CA THR A 379 -31.61 5.86 21.01
C THR A 379 -30.74 5.21 22.08
N LYS A 380 -30.61 3.88 22.03
CA LYS A 380 -29.74 3.13 22.92
C LYS A 380 -28.28 3.51 22.73
N TRP A 381 -27.82 3.67 21.49
CA TRP A 381 -26.42 3.99 21.21
C TRP A 381 -26.04 5.38 21.73
N THR A 382 -26.84 6.41 21.45
CA THR A 382 -26.59 7.80 21.89
C THR A 382 -26.68 7.98 23.41
N LYS A 383 -27.48 7.16 24.11
CA LYS A 383 -27.63 7.18 25.57
C LYS A 383 -26.79 6.12 26.29
N SER A 384 -25.93 5.39 25.57
CA SER A 384 -25.10 4.34 26.17
C SER A 384 -24.02 4.92 27.08
N GLU A 385 -23.27 4.05 27.75
CA GLU A 385 -22.07 4.41 28.55
C GLU A 385 -21.06 5.24 27.74
N LEU A 386 -21.08 5.15 26.40
CA LEU A 386 -20.26 5.97 25.50
C LEU A 386 -20.49 7.48 25.71
N SER A 387 -21.71 7.89 26.07
CA SER A 387 -22.04 9.30 26.33
C SER A 387 -21.20 9.93 27.44
N SER A 388 -20.77 9.11 28.41
CA SER A 388 -19.97 9.57 29.54
C SER A 388 -18.47 9.66 29.26
N VAL A 389 -17.99 9.03 28.17
CA VAL A 389 -16.55 8.93 27.84
C VAL A 389 -16.15 9.76 26.62
N ILE A 390 -17.12 10.16 25.80
CA ILE A 390 -16.91 11.06 24.67
C ILE A 390 -16.88 12.50 25.19
N ARG A 391 -15.79 13.22 24.88
CA ARG A 391 -15.50 14.58 25.37
C ARG A 391 -15.55 15.64 24.28
N GLY A 392 -15.57 15.24 23.02
CA GLY A 392 -15.55 16.16 21.88
C GLY A 392 -16.90 16.28 21.21
N GLY A 393 -17.38 17.51 21.02
CA GLY A 393 -18.48 17.82 20.12
C GLY A 393 -19.79 17.09 20.46
N LYS A 394 -20.25 16.25 19.53
CA LYS A 394 -21.58 15.63 19.57
C LYS A 394 -21.50 14.13 19.31
N ILE A 395 -22.52 13.43 19.80
CA ILE A 395 -22.80 12.03 19.50
C ILE A 395 -23.94 12.00 18.49
N GLU A 396 -23.64 11.60 17.26
CA GLU A 396 -24.60 11.59 16.16
C GLU A 396 -24.88 10.16 15.71
N CYS A 397 -26.15 9.79 15.66
CA CYS A 397 -26.60 8.53 15.08
C CYS A 397 -27.60 8.79 13.96
N ILE A 398 -27.36 8.20 12.80
CA ILE A 398 -28.29 8.18 11.66
C ILE A 398 -28.71 6.73 11.43
N ASN A 399 -30.01 6.45 11.49
CA ASN A 399 -30.56 5.11 11.26
C ASN A 399 -30.83 4.83 9.77
N ALA A 400 -31.36 3.63 9.47
CA ALA A 400 -31.68 3.19 8.12
C ALA A 400 -32.72 4.07 7.39
N ASN A 401 -33.58 4.78 8.15
CA ASN A 401 -34.59 5.70 7.62
C ASN A 401 -34.03 7.13 7.40
N ASN A 402 -32.72 7.33 7.57
CA ASN A 402 -32.05 8.63 7.59
C ASN A 402 -32.53 9.57 8.70
N GLU A 403 -33.15 9.05 9.75
CA GLU A 403 -33.50 9.83 10.93
C GLU A 403 -32.24 10.06 11.76
N ARG A 404 -32.07 11.31 12.22
CA ARG A 404 -30.88 11.74 12.96
C ARG A 404 -31.23 11.94 14.43
N ILE A 405 -30.49 11.27 15.30
CA ILE A 405 -30.50 11.48 16.74
C ILE A 405 -29.15 12.07 17.13
N THR A 406 -29.17 13.15 17.91
CA THR A 406 -27.96 13.83 18.37
C THR A 406 -28.03 14.00 19.89
N ALA A 407 -26.92 13.75 20.56
CA ALA A 407 -26.73 14.06 21.97
C ALA A 407 -25.48 14.92 22.15
N ASP A 408 -25.56 15.91 23.03
CA ASP A 408 -24.41 16.74 23.39
C ASP A 408 -23.51 15.98 24.38
N THR A 409 -22.21 16.26 24.32
CA THR A 409 -21.22 15.64 25.18
C THR A 409 -20.96 16.51 26.42
N PRO A 410 -20.56 15.92 27.56
CA PRO A 410 -20.07 16.70 28.69
C PRO A 410 -18.84 17.50 28.24
N THR A 411 -18.99 18.82 28.14
CA THR A 411 -17.88 19.72 27.81
C THR A 411 -16.93 19.81 29.01
N GLU A 412 -15.63 19.62 28.80
CA GLU A 412 -14.63 20.04 29.79
C GLU A 412 -14.59 21.57 29.82
N GLY A 413 -15.38 22.19 30.71
CA GLY A 413 -15.26 23.61 31.05
C GLY A 413 -16.46 24.54 30.78
N GLY A 414 -17.70 24.04 30.79
CA GLY A 414 -18.90 24.89 30.75
C GLY A 414 -19.53 25.08 32.12
N ASN A 415 -19.46 26.28 32.69
CA ASN A 415 -20.21 26.69 33.87
C ASN A 415 -21.70 26.33 33.73
N ASN A 416 -22.28 25.81 34.80
CA ASN A 416 -23.72 25.77 35.00
C ASN A 416 -24.26 27.21 34.92
N ASP A 417 -25.06 27.51 33.91
CA ASP A 417 -26.11 28.51 34.03
C ASP A 417 -27.41 27.92 33.49
N THR A 418 -28.24 27.52 34.45
CA THR A 418 -29.68 27.39 34.30
C THR A 418 -30.29 28.76 34.02
N ALA A 419 -31.02 28.91 32.92
CA ALA A 419 -32.16 29.81 32.86
C ALA A 419 -33.15 29.35 31.79
N ASP A 420 -34.35 29.07 32.28
CA ASP A 420 -35.60 28.78 31.59
C ASP A 420 -36.12 29.99 30.78
N ASN A 421 -37.14 29.70 29.95
CA ASN A 421 -38.16 30.57 29.37
C ASN A 421 -38.16 30.85 27.85
N ASP A 422 -39.22 30.31 27.27
CA ASP A 422 -40.21 30.94 26.39
C ASP A 422 -39.90 31.27 24.92
N GLU A 423 -40.51 30.42 24.10
CA GLU A 423 -41.33 30.74 22.94
C GLU A 423 -41.68 32.23 22.75
N HIS A 424 -40.97 32.90 21.84
CA HIS A 424 -41.53 34.06 21.16
C HIS A 424 -41.15 34.11 19.69
N SER A 425 -42.18 33.93 18.87
CA SER A 425 -42.19 34.14 17.43
C SER A 425 -42.10 35.64 17.13
N VAL A 426 -41.00 36.09 16.54
CA VAL A 426 -40.90 37.43 15.96
C VAL A 426 -40.34 37.33 14.54
N LYS A 427 -41.22 37.62 13.58
CA LYS A 427 -40.88 37.94 12.19
C LYS A 427 -39.90 39.12 12.19
N LEU A 428 -38.77 38.96 11.49
CA LEU A 428 -37.91 40.08 11.11
C LEU A 428 -37.80 40.19 9.60
N ALA A 429 -38.06 41.42 9.16
CA ALA A 429 -38.19 41.87 7.80
C ALA A 429 -36.88 41.81 7.02
N SER A 430 -37.04 41.65 5.71
CA SER A 430 -35.99 41.74 4.71
C SER A 430 -35.40 43.16 4.61
N LYS A 431 -34.07 43.24 4.73
CA LYS A 431 -33.23 44.22 4.02
C LYS A 431 -31.91 43.52 3.69
N GLY A 432 -31.74 43.22 2.41
CA GLY A 432 -30.67 42.36 1.91
C GLY A 432 -29.32 43.05 1.75
N VAL A 433 -28.26 42.24 1.78
CA VAL A 433 -26.99 42.47 1.07
C VAL A 433 -26.41 41.11 0.64
N ASN A 434 -26.14 41.01 -0.67
CA ASN A 434 -25.31 40.07 -1.44
C ASN A 434 -25.45 38.55 -1.27
N LEU A 435 -26.18 37.93 -2.21
CA LEU A 435 -25.88 36.59 -2.72
C LEU A 435 -24.67 36.67 -3.64
N ASN A 436 -23.57 35.97 -3.29
CA ASN A 436 -22.67 35.30 -4.24
C ASN A 436 -21.57 34.53 -3.48
N ALA A 437 -21.88 33.32 -3.01
CA ALA A 437 -20.85 32.31 -2.68
C ALA A 437 -21.42 30.89 -2.54
N THR A 438 -22.34 30.46 -3.41
CA THR A 438 -22.81 29.06 -3.44
C THR A 438 -22.77 28.50 -4.85
N ARG A 439 -21.57 28.48 -5.45
CA ARG A 439 -21.28 27.74 -6.68
C ARG A 439 -19.81 27.31 -6.73
N ASN A 440 -19.31 26.62 -5.70
CA ASN A 440 -17.97 25.99 -5.80
C ASN A 440 -17.77 24.68 -5.04
N LEU A 441 -18.79 24.13 -4.37
CA LEU A 441 -18.62 22.84 -3.66
C LEU A 441 -18.87 21.60 -4.54
N LYS A 442 -19.55 21.75 -5.69
CA LYS A 442 -19.78 20.63 -6.63
C LYS A 442 -18.61 20.36 -7.58
N TYR A 443 -17.73 21.33 -7.83
CA TYR A 443 -16.57 21.14 -8.72
C TYR A 443 -15.35 20.56 -7.98
N ILE A 444 -15.21 20.80 -6.68
CA ILE A 444 -14.11 20.23 -5.87
C ILE A 444 -14.28 18.71 -5.70
N LEU A 445 -15.52 18.22 -5.60
CA LEU A 445 -15.79 16.78 -5.53
C LEU A 445 -15.62 16.07 -6.89
N LEU A 446 -15.84 16.77 -8.01
CA LEU A 446 -15.63 16.21 -9.35
C LEU A 446 -14.13 16.15 -9.72
N LEU A 447 -13.33 17.12 -9.28
CA LEU A 447 -11.88 17.14 -9.49
C LEU A 447 -11.15 16.03 -8.72
N PHE A 448 -11.64 15.63 -7.54
CA PHE A 448 -11.09 14.48 -6.81
C PHE A 448 -11.42 13.13 -7.47
N ILE A 449 -12.54 13.02 -8.18
CA ILE A 449 -12.92 11.79 -8.90
C ILE A 449 -12.18 11.68 -10.23
N LEU A 450 -11.85 12.79 -10.89
CA LEU A 450 -11.07 12.81 -12.14
C LEU A 450 -9.55 12.63 -11.94
N MET A 451 -9.01 12.85 -10.74
CA MET A 451 -7.62 12.51 -10.40
C MET A 451 -7.43 11.04 -9.98
N LEU A 452 -8.50 10.26 -9.83
CA LEU A 452 -8.46 8.83 -9.53
C LEU A 452 -8.69 7.94 -10.76
N ILE A 453 -8.82 8.54 -11.95
CA ILE A 453 -8.99 7.82 -13.23
C ILE A 453 -7.95 8.31 -14.25
N ASN A 454 -6.71 8.54 -13.83
CA ASN A 454 -5.58 8.65 -14.75
C ASN A 454 -4.36 7.97 -14.15
#